data_AF-A0A2E5YTG6-F1
#
_entry.id   AF-A0A2E5YTG6-F1
#
_cell.length_a   1.000
_cell.length_b   1.000
_cell.length_c   1.000
_cell.angle_alpha   90.00
_cell.angle_beta   90.00
_cell.angle_gamma   90.00
#
_symmetry.space_group_name_H-M   'P 1'
#
loop_
_entity.id
_entity.type
_entity.pdbx_description
1 polymer ?
#
loop_
_entity_poly.entity_id
_entity_poly.type
_entity_poly.pdbx_seq_one_letter_code
_entity_poly.pdbx_strand_id
1 'polypeptide(L)'
;MWIVLVSWLAQQAAARPLDLTDPSPRWIEVHFEVSPADEPGSLDQEWSAPRPGYLEPDPGSSPVALRIRIPADQIESHLRSIGTDAIVGSFSEFVWTLDPETGHVLEAAMTGRVRERLRFGPIRASAQVEIRVEMTTSARAGFEPGHGIMGVNTNRFCVPDHSRAHCVGVDPVRFDPTRGYVNAVGSVSARTPLAEIRAFSPLGEVKFLERAAPETETVVSGTSQAKALCSEAFDDPCGVNLGGES
;
A
#
# COMPACT_ATOMS: atom_id res chain seq x y z
N MET A 1 -26.48 6.42 48.27
CA MET A 1 -26.54 5.52 47.09
C MET A 1 -25.53 6.07 46.09
N TRP A 2 -24.35 5.45 45.97
CA TRP A 2 -23.27 5.93 45.12
C TRP A 2 -23.28 5.12 43.81
N ILE A 3 -23.48 5.81 42.69
CA ILE A 3 -23.36 5.23 41.35
C ILE A 3 -21.86 5.20 41.04
N VAL A 4 -21.28 4.00 41.00
CA VAL A 4 -19.94 3.78 40.45
C VAL A 4 -20.07 3.81 38.93
N LEU A 5 -19.68 4.94 38.33
CA LEU A 5 -19.42 5.04 36.89
C LEU A 5 -18.15 4.26 36.59
N VAL A 6 -18.30 3.03 36.11
CA VAL A 6 -17.19 2.27 35.52
C VAL A 6 -16.96 2.83 34.12
N SER A 7 -16.02 3.78 34.00
CA SER A 7 -15.50 4.23 32.73
C SER A 7 -14.70 3.10 32.09
N TRP A 8 -15.32 2.38 31.15
CA TRP A 8 -14.60 1.55 30.20
C TRP A 8 -13.76 2.47 29.30
N LEU A 9 -12.50 2.65 29.66
CA LEU A 9 -11.48 3.08 28.70
C LEU A 9 -11.27 1.89 27.75
N ALA A 10 -11.96 1.90 26.61
CA ALA A 10 -11.58 1.09 25.46
C ALA A 10 -10.19 1.57 25.04
N GLN A 11 -9.18 0.92 25.57
CA GLN A 11 -7.80 1.17 25.21
C GLN A 11 -7.63 0.55 23.83
N GLN A 12 -7.90 1.34 22.79
CA GLN A 12 -7.55 1.00 21.41
C GLN A 12 -6.11 0.49 21.45
N ALA A 13 -5.92 -0.81 21.24
CA ALA A 13 -4.61 -1.40 21.21
C ALA A 13 -3.88 -0.74 20.05
N ALA A 14 -3.01 0.23 20.35
CA ALA A 14 -2.24 0.93 19.34
C ALA A 14 -1.45 -0.14 18.55
N ALA A 15 -1.61 -0.14 17.23
CA ALA A 15 -0.89 -1.02 16.33
C ALA A 15 0.62 -0.87 16.60
N ARG A 16 1.29 -1.98 16.94
CA ARG A 16 2.71 -1.98 17.29
C ARG A 16 3.55 -1.93 16.01
N PRO A 17 4.80 -1.44 16.05
CA PRO A 17 5.73 -1.61 14.94
C PRO A 17 5.80 -3.07 14.47
N LEU A 18 5.90 -3.28 13.16
CA LEU A 18 6.07 -4.61 12.57
C LEU A 18 7.35 -5.28 13.10
N ASP A 19 7.22 -6.54 13.54
CA ASP A 19 8.38 -7.36 13.92
C ASP A 19 8.91 -8.14 12.71
N LEU A 20 10.06 -7.71 12.17
CA LEU A 20 10.75 -8.42 11.08
C LEU A 20 11.44 -9.71 11.53
N THR A 21 11.58 -9.95 12.83
CA THR A 21 12.17 -11.20 13.35
C THR A 21 11.17 -12.35 13.39
N ASP A 22 9.87 -12.05 13.29
CA ASP A 22 8.81 -13.03 13.10
C ASP A 22 8.45 -13.14 11.59
N PRO A 23 8.94 -14.18 10.89
CA PRO A 23 8.63 -14.38 9.47
C PRO A 23 7.25 -14.99 9.23
N SER A 24 6.44 -15.22 10.28
CA SER A 24 5.16 -15.91 10.14
C SER A 24 4.21 -15.16 9.19
N PRO A 25 3.59 -15.86 8.22
CA PRO A 25 2.67 -15.20 7.30
C PRO A 25 1.45 -14.61 8.01
N ARG A 26 1.22 -13.30 7.86
CA ARG A 26 0.13 -12.59 8.56
C ARG A 26 -0.28 -11.30 7.87
N TRP A 27 -1.49 -10.85 8.21
CA TRP A 27 -1.95 -9.52 7.81
C TRP A 27 -1.41 -8.45 8.75
N ILE A 28 -0.97 -7.34 8.15
CA ILE A 28 -0.41 -6.18 8.81
C ILE A 28 -1.13 -4.91 8.34
N GLU A 29 -0.83 -3.79 8.97
CA GLU A 29 -1.27 -2.46 8.58
C GLU A 29 -0.14 -1.69 7.90
N VAL A 30 -0.48 -1.02 6.81
CA VAL A 30 0.42 -0.24 5.98
C VAL A 30 -0.10 1.18 5.88
N HIS A 31 0.74 2.15 6.22
CA HIS A 31 0.46 3.57 6.06
C HIS A 31 1.47 4.17 5.10
N PHE A 32 0.99 4.84 4.06
CA PHE A 32 1.85 5.61 3.15
C PHE A 32 1.97 7.04 3.65
N GLU A 33 3.14 7.63 3.51
CA GLU A 33 3.28 9.07 3.66
C GLU A 33 2.51 9.79 2.53
N VAL A 34 1.88 10.90 2.87
CA VAL A 34 1.20 11.82 1.94
C VAL A 34 2.02 13.10 1.89
N SER A 35 3.21 13.04 1.27
CA SER A 35 4.06 14.22 1.16
C SER A 35 3.43 15.27 0.21
N PRO A 36 3.57 16.57 0.51
CA PRO A 36 3.22 17.64 -0.42
C PRO A 36 3.98 17.49 -1.75
N ALA A 37 3.29 17.72 -2.87
CA ALA A 37 3.87 17.54 -4.21
C ALA A 37 5.01 18.54 -4.52
N ASP A 38 5.01 19.69 -3.86
CA ASP A 38 6.02 20.75 -3.95
C ASP A 38 7.25 20.50 -3.08
N GLU A 39 7.12 19.71 -2.02
CA GLU A 39 8.19 19.36 -1.09
C GLU A 39 8.32 17.84 -0.91
N PRO A 40 8.67 17.07 -1.97
CA PRO A 40 8.73 15.61 -1.91
C PRO A 40 9.85 15.07 -1.01
N GLY A 41 10.70 15.94 -0.46
CA GLY A 41 11.70 15.60 0.55
C GLY A 41 11.29 15.95 1.99
N SER A 42 10.09 16.50 2.20
CA SER A 42 9.59 16.82 3.55
C SER A 42 8.78 15.64 4.10
N LEU A 43 9.51 14.69 4.68
CA LEU A 43 9.10 13.34 5.08
C LEU A 43 8.59 13.25 6.54
N ASP A 44 7.93 12.16 6.91
CA ASP A 44 7.36 11.80 8.23
C ASP A 44 6.46 12.89 8.85
N GLN A 45 5.51 13.41 8.08
CA GLN A 45 4.56 14.46 8.49
C GLN A 45 3.10 13.99 8.49
N GLU A 46 2.60 13.48 7.37
CA GLU A 46 1.19 13.13 7.17
C GLU A 46 1.04 11.72 6.62
N TRP A 47 0.28 10.90 7.33
CA TRP A 47 0.12 9.48 7.03
C TRP A 47 -1.28 9.17 6.49
N SER A 48 -1.35 8.29 5.49
CA SER A 48 -2.61 7.80 4.95
C SER A 48 -3.39 6.99 6.00
N ALA A 49 -4.70 6.82 5.74
CA ALA A 49 -5.48 5.79 6.41
C ALA A 49 -4.81 4.40 6.29
N PRO A 50 -4.96 3.51 7.29
CA PRO A 50 -4.35 2.18 7.28
C PRO A 50 -4.87 1.35 6.10
N ARG A 51 -3.96 0.59 5.49
CA ARG A 51 -4.25 -0.34 4.41
C ARG A 51 -3.78 -1.74 4.77
N PRO A 52 -4.52 -2.79 4.36
CA PRO A 52 -4.08 -4.15 4.62
C PRO A 52 -2.85 -4.46 3.76
N GLY A 53 -1.80 -5.01 4.40
CA GLY A 53 -0.69 -5.68 3.73
C GLY A 53 -0.58 -7.11 4.22
N TYR A 54 -0.07 -8.02 3.38
CA TYR A 54 0.20 -9.40 3.78
C TYR A 54 1.70 -9.64 3.81
N LEU A 55 2.23 -9.98 4.98
CA LEU A 55 3.62 -10.37 5.17
C LEU A 55 3.76 -11.87 4.96
N GLU A 56 4.79 -12.30 4.24
CA GLU A 56 5.19 -13.69 4.07
C GLU A 56 6.71 -13.79 3.82
N PRO A 57 7.37 -14.92 4.13
CA PRO A 57 8.76 -15.13 3.72
C PRO A 57 8.85 -15.25 2.19
N ASP A 58 9.93 -14.77 1.59
CA ASP A 58 10.23 -14.97 0.18
C ASP A 58 11.00 -16.29 0.00
N PRO A 59 10.35 -17.38 -0.45
CA PRO A 59 10.98 -18.69 -0.55
C PRO A 59 12.08 -18.76 -1.62
N GLY A 60 12.15 -17.79 -2.54
CA GLY A 60 13.14 -17.74 -3.62
C GLY A 60 14.44 -17.03 -3.25
N SER A 61 14.52 -16.45 -2.05
CA SER A 61 15.64 -15.63 -1.61
C SER A 61 16.60 -16.40 -0.68
N SER A 62 17.90 -16.10 -0.77
CA SER A 62 18.94 -16.61 0.13
C SER A 62 19.96 -15.50 0.42
N PRO A 63 20.04 -14.96 1.66
CA PRO A 63 19.23 -15.30 2.83
C PRO A 63 17.74 -15.00 2.64
N VAL A 64 16.89 -15.57 3.52
CA VAL A 64 15.43 -15.42 3.45
C VAL A 64 15.05 -13.96 3.70
N ALA A 65 14.54 -13.31 2.66
CA ALA A 65 13.89 -12.01 2.72
C ALA A 65 12.42 -12.16 3.12
N LEU A 66 11.82 -11.06 3.59
CA LEU A 66 10.40 -10.94 3.84
C LEU A 66 9.74 -10.16 2.72
N ARG A 67 8.56 -10.61 2.30
CA ARG A 67 7.73 -9.96 1.29
C ARG A 67 6.47 -9.40 1.95
N ILE A 68 6.21 -8.12 1.73
CA ILE A 68 4.95 -7.47 2.12
C ILE A 68 4.20 -7.13 0.83
N ARG A 69 3.02 -7.71 0.67
CA ARG A 69 2.15 -7.54 -0.49
C ARG A 69 0.98 -6.65 -0.15
N ILE A 70 0.86 -5.53 -0.82
CA ILE A 70 -0.26 -4.60 -0.68
C ILE A 70 -1.19 -4.84 -1.88
N PRO A 71 -2.47 -5.19 -1.64
CA PRO A 71 -3.40 -5.50 -2.73
C PRO A 71 -3.57 -4.35 -3.72
N ALA A 72 -3.71 -4.69 -5.01
CA ALA A 72 -3.79 -3.72 -6.10
C ALA A 72 -4.95 -2.71 -5.93
N ASP A 73 -6.11 -3.16 -5.46
CA ASP A 73 -7.28 -2.32 -5.20
C ASP A 73 -7.03 -1.28 -4.10
N GLN A 74 -6.19 -1.62 -3.12
CA GLN A 74 -5.77 -0.71 -2.06
C GLN A 74 -4.82 0.37 -2.59
N ILE A 75 -3.93 0.01 -3.51
CA ILE A 75 -3.06 0.98 -4.20
C ILE A 75 -3.87 1.92 -5.09
N GLU A 76 -4.80 1.39 -5.87
CA GLU A 76 -5.71 2.21 -6.70
C GLU A 76 -6.56 3.15 -5.84
N SER A 77 -7.04 2.69 -4.69
CA SER A 77 -7.74 3.51 -3.70
C SER A 77 -6.83 4.61 -3.14
N HIS A 78 -5.57 4.30 -2.82
CA HIS A 78 -4.60 5.28 -2.35
C HIS A 78 -4.33 6.38 -3.38
N LEU A 79 -3.98 5.98 -4.59
CA LEU A 79 -3.65 6.92 -5.66
C LEU A 79 -4.83 7.86 -5.97
N ARG A 80 -6.07 7.33 -5.96
CA ARG A 80 -7.27 8.17 -6.09
C ARG A 80 -7.47 9.13 -4.92
N SER A 81 -7.18 8.70 -3.69
CA SER A 81 -7.32 9.56 -2.51
C SER A 81 -6.37 10.77 -2.54
N ILE A 82 -5.22 10.65 -3.22
CA ILE A 82 -4.26 11.74 -3.42
C ILE A 82 -4.43 12.46 -4.77
N GLY A 83 -5.54 12.22 -5.47
CA GLY A 83 -5.91 12.97 -6.69
C GLY A 83 -5.44 12.38 -8.02
N THR A 84 -4.84 11.18 -8.04
CA THR A 84 -4.45 10.50 -9.27
C THR A 84 -5.64 9.77 -9.91
N ASP A 85 -5.88 9.95 -11.22
CA ASP A 85 -6.92 9.22 -11.97
C ASP A 85 -6.41 7.80 -12.35
N ALA A 86 -6.34 6.92 -11.35
CA ALA A 86 -5.93 5.53 -11.52
C ALA A 86 -6.97 4.72 -12.33
N ILE A 87 -6.50 3.94 -13.32
CA ILE A 87 -7.35 3.04 -14.10
C ILE A 87 -7.64 1.80 -13.27
N VAL A 88 -8.93 1.57 -12.98
CA VAL A 88 -9.38 0.45 -12.15
C VAL A 88 -8.98 -0.91 -12.74
N GLY A 89 -8.47 -1.80 -11.89
CA GLY A 89 -8.03 -3.15 -12.24
C GLY A 89 -6.77 -3.20 -13.11
N SER A 90 -6.00 -2.10 -13.16
CA SER A 90 -4.78 -2.05 -13.97
C SER A 90 -3.50 -2.23 -13.17
N PHE A 91 -3.57 -2.10 -11.85
CA PHE A 91 -2.41 -2.16 -10.98
C PHE A 91 -2.04 -3.59 -10.60
N SER A 92 -0.74 -3.85 -10.47
CA SER A 92 -0.24 -5.00 -9.74
C SER A 92 -0.40 -4.80 -8.23
N GLU A 93 -0.16 -5.86 -7.46
CA GLU A 93 0.16 -5.67 -6.04
C GLU A 93 1.41 -4.79 -5.92
N PHE A 94 1.48 -4.01 -4.85
CA PHE A 94 2.70 -3.31 -4.49
C PHE A 94 3.48 -4.17 -3.51
N VAL A 95 4.61 -4.68 -4.00
CA VAL A 95 5.42 -5.67 -3.29
C VAL A 95 6.66 -4.99 -2.74
N TRP A 96 6.85 -5.13 -1.43
CA TRP A 96 8.06 -4.71 -0.72
C TRP A 96 8.81 -5.95 -0.27
N THR A 97 10.09 -6.04 -0.63
CA THR A 97 10.99 -7.12 -0.24
C THR A 97 12.05 -6.55 0.69
N LEU A 98 12.08 -7.05 1.92
CA LEU A 98 12.93 -6.59 2.99
C LEU A 98 13.91 -7.67 3.43
N ASP A 99 15.14 -7.28 3.70
CA ASP A 99 16.09 -8.08 4.46
C ASP A 99 15.79 -7.91 5.96
N PRO A 100 15.35 -8.97 6.66
CA PRO A 100 14.97 -8.88 8.07
C PRO A 100 16.17 -8.63 9.01
N GLU A 101 17.39 -8.97 8.61
CA GLU A 101 18.58 -8.78 9.45
C GLU A 101 19.08 -7.33 9.42
N THR A 102 19.07 -6.73 8.23
CA THR A 102 19.64 -5.39 8.03
C THR A 102 18.60 -4.28 8.00
N GLY A 103 17.31 -4.63 7.85
CA GLY A 103 16.22 -3.69 7.62
C GLY A 103 16.25 -3.05 6.22
N HIS A 104 17.09 -3.55 5.32
CA HIS A 104 17.13 -3.03 3.96
C HIS A 104 15.88 -3.42 3.18
N VAL A 105 15.25 -2.44 2.53
CA VAL A 105 14.37 -2.71 1.39
C VAL A 105 15.27 -3.04 0.21
N LEU A 106 15.24 -4.32 -0.19
CA LEU A 106 15.94 -4.83 -1.35
C LEU A 106 15.27 -4.29 -2.62
N GLU A 107 13.95 -4.39 -2.67
CA GLU A 107 13.11 -3.89 -3.77
C GLU A 107 11.73 -3.52 -3.24
N ALA A 108 11.18 -2.41 -3.71
CA ALA A 108 9.76 -2.11 -3.62
C ALA A 108 9.25 -1.73 -5.02
N ALA A 109 8.31 -2.52 -5.55
CA ALA A 109 7.91 -2.40 -6.94
C ALA A 109 6.42 -2.63 -7.18
N MET A 110 5.88 -1.87 -8.14
CA MET A 110 4.54 -2.07 -8.69
C MET A 110 4.46 -1.54 -10.13
N THR A 111 3.45 -2.01 -10.86
CA THR A 111 3.05 -1.45 -12.15
C THR A 111 1.58 -1.11 -12.16
N GLY A 112 1.17 -0.22 -13.06
CA GLY A 112 -0.23 0.15 -13.21
C GLY A 112 -0.45 1.13 -14.35
N ARG A 113 -1.68 1.62 -14.48
CA ARG A 113 -2.00 2.66 -15.47
C ARG A 113 -2.80 3.80 -14.85
N VAL A 114 -2.45 5.01 -15.24
CA VAL A 114 -3.15 6.24 -14.84
C VAL A 114 -3.63 6.99 -16.07
N ARG A 115 -4.65 7.83 -15.91
CA ARG A 115 -5.12 8.75 -16.94
C ARG A 115 -4.64 10.16 -16.63
N GLU A 116 -3.71 10.64 -17.43
CA GLU A 116 -3.22 12.01 -17.33
C GLU A 116 -4.02 12.96 -18.20
N ARG A 117 -4.39 14.11 -17.64
CA ARG A 117 -5.08 15.19 -18.37
C ARG A 117 -4.05 16.22 -18.81
N LEU A 118 -3.78 16.25 -20.11
CA LEU A 118 -2.82 17.17 -20.71
C LEU A 118 -3.54 18.43 -21.19
N ARG A 119 -3.00 19.60 -20.83
CA ARG A 119 -3.52 20.90 -21.29
C ARG A 119 -2.53 21.51 -22.27
N PHE A 120 -2.95 21.68 -23.51
CA PHE A 120 -2.18 22.32 -24.58
C PHE A 120 -2.89 23.60 -25.00
N GLY A 121 -2.71 24.67 -24.22
CA GLY A 121 -3.47 25.92 -24.41
C GLY A 121 -4.99 25.66 -24.35
N PRO A 122 -5.77 25.91 -25.42
CA PRO A 122 -7.22 25.67 -25.42
C PRO A 122 -7.59 24.18 -25.56
N ILE A 123 -6.65 23.31 -25.96
CA ILE A 123 -6.92 21.89 -26.19
C ILE A 123 -6.78 21.11 -24.88
N ARG A 124 -7.81 20.31 -24.56
CA ARG A 124 -7.78 19.33 -23.47
C ARG A 124 -7.66 17.94 -24.07
N ALA A 125 -6.61 17.23 -23.71
CA ALA A 125 -6.40 15.84 -24.09
C ALA A 125 -6.30 14.96 -22.84
N SER A 126 -6.55 13.66 -23.00
CA SER A 126 -6.28 12.66 -21.98
C SER A 126 -5.39 11.57 -22.55
N ALA A 127 -4.35 11.19 -21.84
CA ALA A 127 -3.48 10.08 -22.20
C ALA A 127 -3.56 9.00 -21.14
N GLN A 128 -3.57 7.72 -21.54
CA GLN A 128 -3.29 6.63 -20.63
C GLN A 128 -1.80 6.43 -20.56
N VAL A 129 -1.26 6.37 -19.35
CA VAL A 129 0.17 6.27 -19.11
C VAL A 129 0.42 5.03 -18.27
N GLU A 130 1.32 4.17 -18.73
CA GLU A 130 1.79 3.05 -17.93
C GLU A 130 2.79 3.57 -16.92
N ILE A 131 2.59 3.26 -15.64
CA ILE A 131 3.50 3.61 -14.58
C ILE A 131 4.17 2.35 -14.02
N ARG A 132 5.45 2.48 -13.72
CA ARG A 132 6.24 1.48 -13.01
C ARG A 132 7.03 2.17 -11.91
N VAL A 133 6.90 1.64 -10.70
CA VAL A 133 7.58 2.14 -9.51
C VAL A 133 8.64 1.14 -9.13
N GLU A 134 9.84 1.65 -8.84
CA GLU A 134 10.97 0.85 -8.36
C GLU A 134 11.75 1.66 -7.33
N MET A 135 11.92 1.10 -6.14
CA MET A 135 12.59 1.75 -5.02
C MET A 135 13.42 0.77 -4.21
N THR A 136 14.44 1.28 -3.53
CA THR A 136 15.34 0.51 -2.69
C THR A 136 15.96 1.40 -1.61
N THR A 137 16.48 0.80 -0.56
CA THR A 137 17.30 1.51 0.45
C THR A 137 18.81 1.37 0.21
N SER A 138 19.20 0.60 -0.79
CA SER A 138 20.62 0.33 -1.09
C SER A 138 21.26 1.37 -2.03
N ALA A 139 20.45 2.21 -2.65
CA ALA A 139 20.89 3.22 -3.62
C ALA A 139 20.60 4.64 -3.11
N ARG A 140 21.21 5.62 -3.77
CA ARG A 140 20.88 7.05 -3.58
C ARG A 140 19.94 7.49 -4.69
N ALA A 141 18.99 8.34 -4.36
CA ALA A 141 18.15 9.01 -5.33
C ALA A 141 17.81 10.41 -4.86
N GLY A 142 17.26 11.19 -5.78
CA GLY A 142 16.84 12.55 -5.54
C GLY A 142 15.95 13.06 -6.66
N PHE A 143 15.64 14.34 -6.61
CA PHE A 143 14.82 15.01 -7.60
C PHE A 143 15.41 16.35 -8.04
N GLU A 144 15.12 16.73 -9.27
CA GLU A 144 15.36 18.07 -9.80
C GLU A 144 14.04 18.86 -9.77
N PRO A 145 13.89 19.84 -8.85
CA PRO A 145 12.65 20.62 -8.73
C PRO A 145 12.44 21.57 -9.92
N GLY A 146 11.19 21.99 -10.13
CA GLY A 146 10.83 22.99 -11.15
C GLY A 146 10.91 22.51 -12.60
N HIS A 147 11.18 21.22 -12.83
CA HIS A 147 11.22 20.62 -14.15
C HIS A 147 9.91 19.86 -14.38
N GLY A 148 8.97 20.57 -15.01
CA GLY A 148 7.71 20.01 -15.46
C GLY A 148 7.64 19.83 -16.97
N ILE A 149 6.94 18.79 -17.42
CA ILE A 149 6.62 18.59 -18.84
C ILE A 149 5.13 18.90 -19.00
N MET A 150 4.80 19.78 -19.96
CA MET A 150 3.41 20.10 -20.31
C MET A 150 2.55 20.59 -19.12
N GLY A 151 3.15 21.34 -18.20
CA GLY A 151 2.45 21.92 -17.03
C GLY A 151 2.26 20.96 -15.86
N VAL A 152 2.79 19.74 -15.92
CA VAL A 152 2.84 18.80 -14.78
C VAL A 152 4.19 18.94 -14.10
N ASN A 153 4.23 19.24 -12.81
CA ASN A 153 5.47 19.16 -12.04
C ASN A 153 5.84 17.70 -11.82
N THR A 154 6.91 17.25 -12.46
CA THR A 154 7.28 15.82 -12.47
C THR A 154 8.45 15.49 -11.54
N ASN A 155 9.00 16.46 -10.78
CA ASN A 155 10.14 16.27 -9.87
C ASN A 155 11.15 15.23 -10.40
N ARG A 156 11.83 15.58 -11.50
CA ARG A 156 12.55 14.62 -12.35
C ARG A 156 13.54 13.80 -11.51
N PHE A 157 13.55 12.48 -11.70
CA PHE A 157 14.49 11.60 -10.99
C PHE A 157 15.94 11.93 -11.33
N CYS A 158 16.78 12.03 -10.30
CA CYS A 158 18.22 12.13 -10.43
C CYS A 158 18.91 11.22 -9.40
N VAL A 159 20.17 10.90 -9.66
CA VAL A 159 21.06 10.29 -8.66
C VAL A 159 21.99 11.40 -8.20
N PRO A 160 22.04 11.71 -6.88
CA PRO A 160 22.91 12.76 -6.38
C PRO A 160 24.38 12.34 -6.54
N ASP A 161 25.08 13.06 -7.42
CA ASP A 161 26.52 12.97 -7.62
C ASP A 161 27.13 14.39 -7.68
N HIS A 162 28.46 14.48 -7.63
CA HIS A 162 29.15 15.78 -7.64
C HIS A 162 28.96 16.60 -8.93
N SER A 163 28.40 16.02 -10.00
CA SER A 163 28.22 16.66 -11.31
C SER A 163 26.83 17.28 -11.51
N ARG A 164 25.84 16.91 -10.70
CA ARG A 164 24.46 17.41 -10.80
C ARG A 164 24.11 18.39 -9.70
N ALA A 165 24.53 19.64 -9.87
CA ALA A 165 24.34 20.71 -8.90
C ALA A 165 22.87 21.02 -8.51
N HIS A 166 21.88 20.57 -9.30
CA HIS A 166 20.46 20.80 -9.05
C HIS A 166 19.70 19.57 -8.54
N CYS A 167 20.41 18.46 -8.28
CA CYS A 167 19.79 17.26 -7.72
C CYS A 167 19.67 17.39 -6.21
N VAL A 168 18.43 17.50 -5.72
CA VAL A 168 18.12 17.43 -4.28
C VAL A 168 18.08 15.97 -3.89
N GLY A 169 19.10 15.50 -3.16
CA GLY A 169 19.18 14.13 -2.68
C GLY A 169 18.16 13.85 -1.57
N VAL A 170 17.61 12.64 -1.57
CA VAL A 170 16.79 12.09 -0.49
C VAL A 170 17.51 10.87 0.05
N ASP A 171 17.80 10.88 1.35
CA ASP A 171 18.51 9.78 1.99
C ASP A 171 17.54 8.61 2.25
N PRO A 172 17.88 7.37 1.80
CA PRO A 172 17.10 6.21 2.17
C PRO A 172 17.22 5.93 3.66
N VAL A 173 16.10 5.49 4.25
CA VAL A 173 16.05 5.05 5.64
C VAL A 173 15.69 3.59 5.67
N ARG A 174 16.58 2.76 6.22
CA ARG A 174 16.29 1.34 6.49
C ARG A 174 15.14 1.21 7.48
N PHE A 175 14.52 0.05 7.51
CA PHE A 175 13.44 -0.22 8.45
C PHE A 175 13.89 0.04 9.90
N ASP A 176 13.16 0.92 10.58
CA ASP A 176 13.32 1.26 11.99
C ASP A 176 12.32 0.43 12.81
N PRO A 177 12.77 -0.60 13.54
CA PRO A 177 11.89 -1.50 14.30
C PRO A 177 11.22 -0.80 15.48
N THR A 178 11.68 0.38 15.90
CA THR A 178 11.07 1.14 16.99
C THR A 178 9.83 1.89 16.52
N ARG A 179 9.82 2.30 15.25
CA ARG A 179 8.74 3.11 14.65
C ARG A 179 7.91 2.37 13.62
N GLY A 180 8.37 1.20 13.17
CA GLY A 180 7.81 0.50 12.02
C GLY A 180 8.05 1.25 10.71
N TYR A 181 9.02 2.15 10.67
CA TYR A 181 9.19 3.17 9.64
C TYR A 181 10.26 2.79 8.62
N VAL A 182 10.04 3.09 7.35
CA VAL A 182 11.03 2.91 6.29
C VAL A 182 10.89 3.97 5.21
N ASN A 183 12.01 4.35 4.57
CA ASN A 183 12.02 5.18 3.38
C ASN A 183 12.91 4.57 2.29
N ALA A 184 12.29 3.89 1.32
CA ALA A 184 12.94 3.39 0.12
C ALA A 184 12.91 4.46 -0.98
N VAL A 185 14.07 4.78 -1.56
CA VAL A 185 14.16 5.83 -2.57
C VAL A 185 14.24 5.23 -3.97
N GLY A 186 13.73 5.95 -4.97
CA GLY A 186 13.72 5.46 -6.33
C GLY A 186 12.88 6.30 -7.26
N SER A 187 12.26 5.66 -8.24
CA SER A 187 11.60 6.36 -9.34
C SER A 187 10.25 5.79 -9.71
N VAL A 188 9.40 6.66 -10.23
CA VAL A 188 8.26 6.28 -11.06
C VAL A 188 8.60 6.58 -12.51
N SER A 189 8.63 5.55 -13.35
CA SER A 189 8.68 5.72 -14.81
C SER A 189 7.27 5.76 -15.36
N ALA A 190 6.97 6.76 -16.18
CA ALA A 190 5.71 6.98 -16.85
C ALA A 190 5.92 6.85 -18.37
N ARG A 191 5.34 5.81 -18.96
CA ARG A 191 5.54 5.42 -20.37
C ARG A 191 4.30 5.67 -21.21
N THR A 192 4.52 6.26 -22.38
CA THR A 192 3.56 6.40 -23.47
C THR A 192 4.20 5.89 -24.77
N PRO A 193 3.44 5.63 -25.84
CA PRO A 193 4.03 5.23 -27.13
C PRO A 193 5.04 6.23 -27.73
N LEU A 194 5.06 7.49 -27.25
CA LEU A 194 5.88 8.58 -27.80
C LEU A 194 7.06 8.96 -26.91
N ALA A 195 7.00 8.67 -25.61
CA ALA A 195 7.99 9.13 -24.63
C ALA A 195 7.93 8.30 -23.34
N GLU A 196 9.08 8.26 -22.65
CA GLU A 196 9.21 7.79 -21.27
C GLU A 196 9.76 8.93 -20.41
N ILE A 197 9.10 9.19 -19.29
CA ILE A 197 9.51 10.16 -18.29
C ILE A 197 9.84 9.41 -17.01
N ARG A 198 10.91 9.82 -16.33
CA ARG A 198 11.30 9.26 -15.02
C ARG A 198 11.25 10.35 -13.96
N ALA A 199 10.31 10.20 -13.04
CA ALA A 199 10.09 11.06 -11.88
C ALA A 199 10.64 10.40 -10.62
N PHE A 200 11.00 11.19 -9.61
CA PHE A 200 11.27 10.66 -8.27
C PHE A 200 9.98 10.07 -7.68
N SER A 201 10.09 8.98 -6.94
CA SER A 201 8.91 8.29 -6.39
C SER A 201 8.50 8.85 -5.02
N PRO A 202 7.25 9.32 -4.85
CA PRO A 202 6.74 9.75 -3.55
C PRO A 202 6.24 8.59 -2.68
N LEU A 203 6.24 7.35 -3.20
CA LEU A 203 5.67 6.19 -2.51
C LEU A 203 6.70 5.44 -1.65
N GLY A 204 7.87 6.04 -1.48
CA GLY A 204 9.03 5.44 -0.82
C GLY A 204 8.90 5.33 0.68
N GLU A 205 8.00 6.10 1.27
CA GLU A 205 7.92 6.25 2.72
C GLU A 205 6.67 5.58 3.28
N VAL A 206 6.90 4.65 4.21
CA VAL A 206 5.87 3.73 4.70
C VAL A 206 6.07 3.44 6.19
N LYS A 207 4.96 3.31 6.92
CA LYS A 207 4.89 2.64 8.22
C LYS A 207 4.24 1.27 8.07
N PHE A 208 4.95 0.24 8.52
CA PHE A 208 4.44 -1.12 8.68
C PHE A 208 4.18 -1.41 10.16
N LEU A 209 2.94 -1.73 10.48
CA LEU A 209 2.49 -1.99 11.85
C LEU A 209 1.80 -3.35 11.94
N GLU A 210 1.95 -4.03 13.07
CA GLU A 210 1.15 -5.20 13.42
C GLU A 210 -0.33 -4.81 13.51
N ARG A 211 -1.20 -5.62 12.91
CA ARG A 211 -2.64 -5.41 13.09
C ARG A 211 -2.99 -5.63 14.55
N ALA A 212 -3.74 -4.70 15.14
CA ALA A 212 -4.32 -4.91 16.44
C ALA A 212 -5.21 -6.18 16.39
N ALA A 213 -5.01 -7.11 17.32
CA ALA A 213 -5.90 -8.26 17.43
C ALA A 213 -7.35 -7.73 17.52
N PRO A 214 -8.29 -8.22 16.70
CA PRO A 214 -9.67 -7.79 16.84
C PRO A 214 -10.09 -8.07 18.29
N GLU A 215 -10.56 -7.03 18.99
CA GLU A 215 -11.14 -7.19 20.31
C GLU A 215 -12.27 -8.22 20.19
N THR A 216 -11.99 -9.42 20.67
CA THR A 216 -12.93 -10.52 20.93
C THR A 216 -14.18 -10.47 20.05
N GLU A 217 -14.11 -11.09 18.87
CA GLU A 217 -15.31 -11.65 18.28
C GLU A 217 -15.89 -12.56 19.38
N THR A 218 -16.96 -12.13 20.05
CA THR A 218 -17.68 -12.98 20.99
C THR A 218 -18.12 -14.19 20.20
N VAL A 219 -17.37 -15.28 20.34
CA VAL A 219 -17.78 -16.62 19.95
C VAL A 219 -19.04 -16.88 20.76
N VAL A 220 -20.19 -16.57 20.18
CA VAL A 220 -21.44 -17.18 20.59
C VAL A 220 -21.25 -18.66 20.24
N SER A 221 -20.79 -19.45 21.21
CA SER A 221 -20.91 -20.89 21.19
C SER A 221 -22.39 -21.24 21.15
N GLY A 222 -22.97 -21.16 19.96
CA GLY A 222 -24.24 -21.78 19.62
C GLY A 222 -23.96 -23.26 19.45
N THR A 223 -24.20 -24.02 20.51
CA THR A 223 -24.29 -25.48 20.46
C THR A 223 -25.15 -25.92 19.29
N SER A 224 -24.60 -26.82 18.47
CA SER A 224 -25.29 -27.58 17.45
C SER A 224 -26.58 -28.20 18.01
N GLN A 225 -27.73 -27.84 17.46
CA GLN A 225 -28.83 -28.78 17.33
C GLN A 225 -29.64 -28.49 16.07
N ALA A 226 -29.71 -29.51 15.23
CA ALA A 226 -30.54 -29.58 14.05
C ALA A 226 -31.98 -29.16 14.36
N LYS A 227 -32.45 -28.13 13.66
CA LYS A 227 -33.85 -28.02 13.26
C LYS A 227 -33.92 -27.09 12.06
N ALA A 228 -33.85 -27.70 10.88
CA ALA A 228 -34.55 -27.18 9.72
C ALA A 228 -36.02 -27.02 10.12
N LEU A 229 -36.47 -25.78 10.20
CA LEU A 229 -37.89 -25.44 10.24
C LEU A 229 -38.10 -24.36 9.20
N CYS A 230 -38.75 -24.81 8.13
CA CYS A 230 -39.34 -24.02 7.08
C CYS A 230 -40.06 -22.80 7.67
N SER A 231 -39.76 -21.62 7.14
CA SER A 231 -40.58 -20.45 7.39
C SER A 231 -41.83 -20.58 6.52
N GLU A 232 -42.99 -20.73 7.17
CA GLU A 232 -44.30 -20.61 6.54
C GLU A 232 -44.49 -19.16 6.06
N ALA A 233 -44.17 -18.92 4.81
CA ALA A 233 -44.76 -17.85 4.01
C ALA A 233 -44.56 -18.24 2.55
N PHE A 234 -45.66 -18.34 1.82
CA PHE A 234 -45.81 -18.71 0.41
C PHE A 234 -46.03 -20.19 0.13
N ASP A 235 -47.29 -20.49 -0.19
CA ASP A 235 -47.81 -21.73 -0.77
C ASP A 235 -47.05 -22.10 -2.05
N ASP A 236 -46.18 -23.11 -1.96
CA ASP A 236 -45.93 -24.02 -3.09
C ASP A 236 -45.34 -25.35 -2.56
N PRO A 237 -45.98 -26.51 -2.81
CA PRO A 237 -45.50 -27.78 -2.26
C PRO A 237 -44.25 -28.28 -2.99
N CYS A 238 -43.18 -28.49 -2.22
CA CYS A 238 -41.96 -29.18 -2.63
C CYS A 238 -42.29 -30.60 -3.16
N GLY A 239 -42.41 -30.72 -4.48
CA GLY A 239 -42.49 -32.01 -5.16
C GLY A 239 -41.14 -32.74 -5.12
N VAL A 240 -40.96 -33.61 -4.13
CA VAL A 240 -39.91 -34.64 -4.15
C VAL A 240 -40.45 -35.85 -4.90
N ASN A 241 -40.01 -35.99 -6.16
CA ASN A 241 -40.16 -37.21 -6.94
C ASN A 241 -38.77 -37.82 -7.11
N LEU A 242 -38.37 -38.66 -6.15
CA LEU A 242 -37.24 -39.57 -6.29
C LEU A 242 -37.77 -40.98 -6.04
N GLY A 243 -38.32 -41.56 -7.10
CA GLY A 243 -38.62 -42.98 -7.18
C GLY A 243 -37.32 -43.77 -7.25
N GLY A 244 -37.18 -44.73 -6.34
CA GLY A 244 -36.17 -45.76 -6.39
C GLY A 244 -36.56 -46.89 -5.44
N GLU A 245 -37.07 -47.99 -6.00
CA GLU A 245 -37.02 -49.31 -5.36
C GLU A 245 -36.86 -50.39 -6.43
N SER A 246 -35.88 -51.27 -6.14
CA SER A 246 -35.68 -52.66 -6.60
C SER A 246 -35.29 -52.94 -8.05
#